data_AF-A0A150WBP9-F1
#
_entry.id   AF-A0A150WBP9-F1
#
_cell.length_a   1.000
_cell.length_b   1.000
_cell.length_c   1.000
_cell.angle_alpha   90.00
_cell.angle_beta   90.00
_cell.angle_gamma   90.00
#
_symmetry.space_group_name_H-M   'P 1'
#
loop_
_entity.id
_entity.type
_entity.pdbx_description
1 polymer ?
#
loop_
_entity_poly.entity_id
_entity_poly.type
_entity_poly.pdbx_seq_one_letter_code
_entity_poly.pdbx_strand_id
1 'polypeptide(L)'
;MLLRLFSSFLLLLLFLSSALSVAQTSVAPEKAQALFAKTKSLYEPIAKARGEEFFLEIHWDRTTVSAQAVRNELKKYGIGVDVGMLTSSRVSEDALALTLCHEAGHLFGGRPLRSVPAEWEGPIDESGKSLLTSEGQSDYYSTAVCFRKMVAGEDHRAALNGKEIPQRVTNLCDSVWGLRTSESYLCQRTALAGFSFLTMVMDFPISFNTPDKTVSDTTIADSYPSRQCRLDTLFAGALCKDVLPLDYERKDMQLNLCAEGVSARPACWFKTP
;
A
#
# COMPACT_ATOMS: atom_id res chain seq x y z
N MET A 1 23.08 -77.81 2.90
CA MET A 1 23.61 -77.56 1.55
C MET A 1 22.55 -76.79 0.77
N LEU A 2 22.88 -75.58 0.27
CA LEU A 2 22.13 -74.66 -0.60
C LEU A 2 20.88 -73.96 0.00
N LEU A 3 20.99 -72.67 0.36
CA LEU A 3 20.72 -71.45 -0.45
C LEU A 3 19.28 -71.31 -0.97
N ARG A 4 18.58 -70.24 -0.55
CA ARG A 4 18.09 -69.20 -1.48
C ARG A 4 17.57 -67.95 -0.73
N LEU A 5 18.19 -66.84 -1.10
CA LEU A 5 17.85 -65.45 -0.83
C LEU A 5 16.55 -65.07 -1.55
N PHE A 6 15.68 -64.26 -0.92
CA PHE A 6 14.88 -63.27 -1.64
C PHE A 6 14.72 -62.02 -0.76
N SER A 7 15.56 -61.03 -1.07
CA SER A 7 15.48 -59.67 -0.57
C SER A 7 14.32 -58.96 -1.28
N SER A 8 13.35 -58.45 -0.53
CA SER A 8 12.29 -57.59 -1.07
C SER A 8 12.73 -56.14 -0.92
N PHE A 9 13.19 -55.56 -2.03
CA PHE A 9 13.57 -54.16 -2.11
C PHE A 9 12.30 -53.34 -2.36
N LEU A 10 11.76 -52.72 -1.32
CA LEU A 10 10.65 -51.77 -1.44
C LEU A 10 11.24 -50.39 -1.80
N LEU A 11 11.22 -50.03 -3.08
CA LEU A 11 11.60 -48.68 -3.54
C LEU A 11 10.48 -47.70 -3.16
N LEU A 12 10.69 -46.95 -2.07
CA LEU A 12 9.89 -45.79 -1.72
C LEU A 12 10.38 -44.59 -2.56
N LEU A 13 9.70 -44.29 -3.66
CA LEU A 13 9.93 -43.08 -4.45
C LEU A 13 9.36 -41.87 -3.70
N LEU A 14 10.22 -41.22 -2.90
CA LEU A 14 9.96 -39.90 -2.34
C LEU A 14 10.05 -38.86 -3.47
N PHE A 15 8.91 -38.38 -3.95
CA PHE A 15 8.85 -37.17 -4.77
C PHE A 15 9.15 -35.97 -3.87
N LEU A 16 10.41 -35.55 -3.83
CA LEU A 16 10.80 -34.22 -3.36
C LEU A 16 10.32 -33.20 -4.40
N SER A 17 9.14 -32.61 -4.16
CA SER A 17 8.79 -31.33 -4.77
C SER A 17 9.65 -30.28 -4.09
N SER A 18 10.81 -29.98 -4.67
CA SER A 18 11.58 -28.78 -4.34
C SER A 18 10.84 -27.58 -4.92
N ALA A 19 9.98 -26.97 -4.11
CA ALA A 19 9.59 -25.59 -4.34
C ALA A 19 10.86 -24.74 -4.29
N LEU A 20 11.35 -24.33 -5.46
CA LEU A 20 12.35 -23.29 -5.57
C LEU A 20 11.70 -22.00 -5.07
N SER A 21 11.88 -21.70 -3.79
CA SER A 21 11.69 -20.35 -3.27
C SER A 21 12.70 -19.46 -3.99
N VAL A 22 12.27 -18.73 -5.02
CA VAL A 22 13.05 -17.63 -5.56
C VAL A 22 13.24 -16.66 -4.39
N ALA A 23 14.45 -16.61 -3.83
CA ALA A 23 14.78 -15.66 -2.79
C ALA A 23 14.54 -14.26 -3.35
N GLN A 24 13.50 -13.58 -2.88
CA GLN A 24 13.25 -12.21 -3.25
C GLN A 24 14.42 -11.38 -2.73
N THR A 25 15.18 -10.78 -3.65
CA THR A 25 16.24 -9.86 -3.31
C THR A 25 15.63 -8.54 -2.85
N SER A 26 16.33 -7.83 -1.97
CA SER A 26 15.96 -6.46 -1.59
C SER A 26 15.82 -5.56 -2.82
N VAL A 27 15.12 -4.43 -2.66
CA VAL A 27 14.95 -3.46 -3.75
C VAL A 27 16.31 -3.03 -4.29
N ALA A 28 16.50 -3.14 -5.61
CA ALA A 28 17.74 -2.71 -6.24
C ALA A 28 17.94 -1.19 -6.05
N PRO A 29 19.15 -0.68 -5.75
CA PRO A 29 19.38 0.73 -5.46
C PRO A 29 18.88 1.68 -6.56
N GLU A 30 19.09 1.32 -7.82
CA GLU A 30 18.62 2.10 -8.98
C GLU A 30 17.09 2.16 -9.07
N LYS A 31 16.41 1.11 -8.63
CA LYS A 31 14.94 1.05 -8.56
C LYS A 31 14.42 1.91 -7.42
N ALA A 32 15.04 1.84 -6.25
CA ALA A 32 14.71 2.72 -5.13
C ALA A 32 14.90 4.21 -5.52
N GLN A 33 16.03 4.54 -6.17
CA GLN A 33 16.29 5.89 -6.64
C GLN A 33 15.25 6.35 -7.67
N ALA A 34 14.85 5.48 -8.61
CA ALA A 34 13.81 5.80 -9.58
C ALA A 34 12.45 6.06 -8.92
N LEU A 35 12.07 5.27 -7.91
CA LEU A 35 10.84 5.49 -7.13
C LEU A 35 10.87 6.80 -6.35
N PHE A 36 12.00 7.15 -5.73
CA PHE A 36 12.16 8.43 -5.04
C PHE A 36 12.09 9.62 -6.00
N ALA A 37 12.78 9.54 -7.14
CA ALA A 37 12.72 10.57 -8.18
C ALA A 37 11.30 10.74 -8.74
N LYS A 38 10.58 9.63 -8.97
CA LYS A 38 9.19 9.65 -9.42
C LYS A 38 8.28 10.31 -8.39
N THR A 39 8.39 9.91 -7.11
CA THR A 39 7.62 10.50 -6.01
C THR A 39 7.83 12.01 -5.94
N LYS A 40 9.10 12.43 -5.97
CA LYS A 40 9.50 13.84 -5.98
C LYS A 40 8.88 14.60 -7.17
N SER A 41 8.94 14.02 -8.37
CA SER A 41 8.36 14.63 -9.58
C SER A 41 6.84 14.81 -9.52
N LEU A 42 6.13 13.95 -8.78
CA LEU A 42 4.69 14.04 -8.62
C LEU A 42 4.29 15.14 -7.62
N TYR A 43 5.00 15.26 -6.51
CA TYR A 43 4.55 16.07 -5.37
C TYR A 43 5.28 17.40 -5.18
N GLU A 44 6.49 17.58 -5.69
CA GLU A 44 7.17 18.90 -5.61
C GLU A 44 6.38 20.04 -6.26
N PRO A 45 5.79 19.89 -7.46
CA PRO A 45 5.02 20.96 -8.06
C PRO A 45 3.79 21.34 -7.23
N ILE A 46 3.15 20.34 -6.62
CA ILE A 46 1.97 20.50 -5.76
C ILE A 46 2.35 21.26 -4.48
N ALA A 47 3.40 20.82 -3.79
CA ALA A 47 3.90 21.49 -2.59
C ALA A 47 4.32 22.94 -2.90
N LYS A 48 5.04 23.16 -4.01
CA LYS A 48 5.44 24.50 -4.44
C LYS A 48 4.23 25.41 -4.69
N ALA A 49 3.17 24.90 -5.31
CA ALA A 49 1.92 25.64 -5.52
C ALA A 49 1.22 26.03 -4.20
N ARG A 50 1.41 25.23 -3.14
CA ARG A 50 0.94 25.53 -1.78
C ARG A 50 1.87 26.47 -0.99
N GLY A 51 2.99 26.89 -1.57
CA GLY A 51 4.03 27.68 -0.88
C GLY A 51 4.82 26.86 0.13
N GLU A 52 5.06 25.59 -0.19
CA GLU A 52 5.66 24.57 0.67
C GLU A 52 6.88 23.93 -0.02
N GLU A 53 7.82 23.39 0.77
CA GLU A 53 8.99 22.65 0.26
C GLU A 53 8.74 21.15 0.45
N PHE A 54 8.80 20.36 -0.64
CA PHE A 54 8.73 18.91 -0.56
C PHE A 54 10.13 18.28 -0.57
N PHE A 55 10.41 17.41 0.40
CA PHE A 55 11.67 16.66 0.47
C PHE A 55 11.42 15.15 0.61
N LEU A 56 12.42 14.37 0.23
CA LEU A 56 12.48 12.93 0.49
C LEU A 56 13.86 12.65 1.04
N GLU A 57 13.91 12.03 2.22
CA GLU A 57 15.17 11.71 2.90
C GLU A 57 15.26 10.24 3.28
N ILE A 58 16.50 9.74 3.32
CA ILE A 58 16.81 8.38 3.76
C ILE A 58 17.55 8.49 5.09
N HIS A 59 17.05 7.82 6.13
CA HIS A 59 17.76 7.68 7.40
C HIS A 59 18.70 6.49 7.32
N TRP A 60 19.95 6.75 6.95
CA TRP A 60 21.00 5.74 6.82
C TRP A 60 21.42 5.11 8.16
N ASP A 61 21.11 5.76 9.27
CA ASP A 61 21.39 5.32 10.63
C ASP A 61 20.29 4.42 11.23
N ARG A 62 19.16 4.23 10.52
CA ARG A 62 18.00 3.48 11.02
C ARG A 62 17.73 2.24 10.18
N THR A 63 17.91 1.06 10.77
CA THR A 63 17.74 -0.23 10.09
C THR A 63 16.31 -0.78 10.16
N THR A 64 15.34 0.01 10.63
CA THR A 64 13.95 -0.44 10.71
C THR A 64 13.26 -0.42 9.35
N VAL A 65 12.25 -1.27 9.16
CA VAL A 65 11.40 -1.27 7.96
C VAL A 65 10.25 -0.31 8.23
N SER A 66 10.54 1.00 8.11
CA SER A 66 9.61 2.08 8.42
C SER A 66 9.80 3.27 7.49
N ALA A 67 8.73 4.05 7.34
CA ALA A 67 8.74 5.38 6.75
C ALA A 67 7.83 6.30 7.56
N GLN A 68 7.94 7.60 7.34
CA GLN A 68 7.02 8.57 7.91
C GLN A 68 6.83 9.80 7.03
N ALA A 69 5.61 10.33 7.04
CA ALA A 69 5.28 11.65 6.57
C ALA A 69 5.74 12.70 7.60
N VAL A 70 6.57 13.64 7.16
CA VAL A 70 7.09 14.73 7.98
C VAL A 70 6.42 16.02 7.57
N ARG A 71 5.97 16.78 8.57
CA ARG A 71 5.49 18.15 8.42
C ARG A 71 5.98 18.98 9.59
N ASN A 72 6.62 20.11 9.31
CA ASN A 72 7.08 21.02 10.35
C ASN A 72 6.49 22.43 10.21
N GLU A 73 6.70 23.26 11.24
CA GLU A 73 6.21 24.64 11.30
C GLU A 73 6.80 25.54 10.21
N LEU A 74 7.97 25.17 9.65
CA LEU A 74 8.65 25.88 8.56
C LEU A 74 8.10 25.54 7.18
N LYS A 75 6.93 24.90 7.09
CA LYS A 75 6.30 24.47 5.83
C LYS A 75 7.19 23.52 5.00
N LYS A 76 8.02 22.72 5.66
CA LYS A 76 8.69 21.59 5.02
C LYS A 76 7.84 20.34 5.18
N TYR A 77 7.60 19.67 4.06
CA TYR A 77 6.80 18.47 3.92
C TYR A 77 7.67 17.41 3.30
N GLY A 78 7.59 16.19 3.77
CA GLY A 78 8.41 15.18 3.15
C GLY A 78 8.12 13.79 3.62
N ILE A 79 8.88 12.89 3.05
CA ILE A 79 8.84 11.48 3.37
C ILE A 79 10.23 11.09 3.84
N GLY A 80 10.32 10.64 5.09
CA GLY A 80 11.52 10.03 5.62
C GLY A 80 11.41 8.52 5.51
N VAL A 81 12.46 7.86 4.99
CA VAL A 81 12.50 6.41 4.79
C VAL A 81 13.72 5.84 5.52
N ASP A 82 13.52 4.85 6.38
CA ASP A 82 14.62 4.16 7.04
C ASP A 82 15.34 3.21 6.07
N VAL A 83 16.67 3.08 6.16
CA VAL A 83 17.45 2.21 5.25
C VAL A 83 17.05 0.73 5.32
N GLY A 84 16.41 0.30 6.42
CA GLY A 84 15.82 -1.04 6.52
C GLY A 84 14.78 -1.33 5.43
N MET A 85 14.02 -0.32 4.97
CA MET A 85 13.10 -0.45 3.83
C MET A 85 13.81 -0.81 2.53
N LEU A 86 15.06 -0.36 2.35
CA LEU A 86 15.83 -0.56 1.12
C LEU A 86 16.63 -1.86 1.13
N THR A 87 16.96 -2.35 2.33
CA THR A 87 17.87 -3.49 2.53
C THR A 87 17.16 -4.78 2.90
N SER A 88 15.90 -4.71 3.35
CA SER A 88 15.10 -5.89 3.67
C SER A 88 14.71 -6.68 2.41
N SER A 89 14.92 -8.00 2.44
CA SER A 89 14.45 -8.93 1.40
C SER A 89 12.93 -9.13 1.38
N ARG A 90 12.22 -8.68 2.43
CA ARG A 90 10.76 -8.71 2.49
C ARG A 90 10.09 -7.51 1.81
N VAL A 91 10.86 -6.49 1.44
CA VAL A 91 10.33 -5.31 0.76
C VAL A 91 10.52 -5.46 -0.74
N SER A 92 9.40 -5.50 -1.47
CA SER A 92 9.37 -5.48 -2.93
C SER A 92 9.39 -4.06 -3.49
N GLU A 93 9.70 -3.90 -4.78
CA GLU A 93 9.58 -2.60 -5.47
C GLU A 93 8.17 -2.01 -5.33
N ASP A 94 7.14 -2.85 -5.50
CA ASP A 94 5.73 -2.45 -5.35
C ASP A 94 5.38 -2.09 -3.90
N ALA A 95 5.94 -2.80 -2.91
CA ALA A 95 5.73 -2.46 -1.50
C ALA A 95 6.39 -1.11 -1.15
N LEU A 96 7.62 -0.86 -1.61
CA LEU A 96 8.29 0.43 -1.40
C LEU A 96 7.52 1.57 -2.08
N ALA A 97 7.07 1.37 -3.33
CA ALA A 97 6.25 2.35 -4.04
C ALA A 97 4.95 2.64 -3.30
N LEU A 98 4.30 1.61 -2.75
CA LEU A 98 3.07 1.79 -1.99
C LEU A 98 3.30 2.46 -0.63
N THR A 99 4.40 2.16 0.05
CA THR A 99 4.81 2.88 1.26
C THR A 99 4.98 4.37 0.98
N LEU A 100 5.73 4.75 -0.07
CA LEU A 100 5.88 6.15 -0.48
C LEU A 100 4.53 6.82 -0.78
N CYS A 101 3.61 6.08 -1.41
CA CYS A 101 2.28 6.56 -1.68
C CYS A 101 1.39 6.71 -0.44
N HIS A 102 1.54 5.84 0.56
CA HIS A 102 0.88 5.95 1.85
C HIS A 102 1.37 7.20 2.59
N GLU A 103 2.69 7.42 2.66
CA GLU A 103 3.25 8.63 3.28
C GLU A 103 2.86 9.91 2.53
N ALA A 104 2.83 9.88 1.20
CA ALA A 104 2.28 10.98 0.42
C ALA A 104 0.77 11.19 0.71
N GLY A 105 0.03 10.12 0.98
CA GLY A 105 -1.37 10.20 1.40
C GLY A 105 -1.58 10.99 2.68
N HIS A 106 -0.66 10.90 3.64
CA HIS A 106 -0.71 11.75 4.84
C HIS A 106 -0.63 13.25 4.51
N LEU A 107 0.11 13.62 3.46
CA LEU A 107 0.35 15.02 3.11
C LEU A 107 -0.70 15.59 2.13
N PHE A 108 -1.21 14.74 1.22
CA PHE A 108 -2.01 15.16 0.05
C PHE A 108 -3.36 14.44 -0.08
N GLY A 109 -3.67 13.48 0.80
CA GLY A 109 -4.83 12.59 0.71
C GLY A 109 -6.15 13.13 1.27
N GLY A 110 -6.18 14.36 1.78
CA GLY A 110 -7.38 15.06 2.24
C GLY A 110 -8.01 14.51 3.53
N ARG A 111 -9.28 14.82 3.78
CA ARG A 111 -10.01 14.31 4.96
C ARG A 111 -10.39 12.83 4.78
N PRO A 112 -10.58 12.07 5.87
CA PRO A 112 -10.46 12.45 7.28
C PRO A 112 -9.02 12.74 7.73
N LEU A 113 -8.87 13.75 8.59
CA LEU A 113 -7.59 14.14 9.18
C LEU A 113 -7.33 13.38 10.49
N ARG A 114 -6.07 13.16 10.79
CA ARG A 114 -5.60 12.47 11.99
C ARG A 114 -5.97 13.26 13.26
N SER A 115 -6.51 12.57 14.26
CA SER A 115 -6.66 13.11 15.61
C SER A 115 -5.29 13.25 16.27
N VAL A 116 -5.10 14.32 17.03
CA VAL A 116 -3.84 14.54 17.76
C VAL A 116 -4.05 14.33 19.26
N PRO A 117 -3.07 13.73 19.95
CA PRO A 117 -3.07 13.72 21.41
C PRO A 117 -2.83 15.13 21.96
N ALA A 118 -3.08 15.34 23.26
CA ALA A 118 -3.00 16.68 23.88
C ALA A 118 -1.58 17.28 23.82
N GLU A 119 -0.57 16.43 23.78
CA GLU A 119 0.85 16.77 23.72
C GLU A 119 1.40 17.00 22.30
N TRP A 120 0.55 17.00 21.26
CA TRP A 120 1.00 17.24 19.89
C TRP A 120 1.34 18.72 19.66
N GLU A 121 2.59 18.99 19.35
CA GLU A 121 3.10 20.34 19.06
C GLU A 121 3.10 20.69 17.55
N GLY A 122 2.69 19.76 16.68
CA GLY A 122 2.64 20.00 15.25
C GLY A 122 1.42 20.82 14.79
N PRO A 123 1.37 21.23 13.52
CA PRO A 123 0.32 22.10 13.02
C PRO A 123 -1.05 21.40 13.00
N ILE A 124 -2.08 22.13 13.42
CA ILE A 124 -3.48 21.69 13.50
C ILE A 124 -4.41 22.59 12.66
N ASP A 125 -5.58 22.05 12.28
CA ASP A 125 -6.67 22.84 11.67
C ASP A 125 -7.54 23.55 12.71
N GLU A 126 -8.50 24.32 12.22
CA GLU A 126 -9.51 25.03 13.02
C GLU A 126 -10.38 24.11 13.90
N SER A 127 -10.40 22.81 13.64
CA SER A 127 -11.11 21.79 14.43
C SER A 127 -10.20 21.05 15.43
N GLY A 128 -8.93 21.46 15.55
CA GLY A 128 -7.96 20.82 16.43
C GLY A 128 -7.44 19.47 15.92
N LYS A 129 -7.60 19.16 14.63
CA LYS A 129 -7.03 17.94 14.01
C LYS A 129 -5.66 18.22 13.44
N SER A 130 -4.79 17.21 13.39
CA SER A 130 -3.52 17.31 12.66
C SER A 130 -3.80 17.66 11.20
N LEU A 131 -2.91 18.41 10.57
CA LEU A 131 -2.98 18.63 9.13
C LEU A 131 -2.44 17.47 8.29
N LEU A 132 -2.39 16.26 8.87
CA LEU A 132 -2.10 15.00 8.20
C LEU A 132 -3.38 14.18 8.05
N THR A 133 -3.55 13.54 6.90
CA THR A 133 -4.61 12.56 6.63
C THR A 133 -4.53 11.37 7.60
N SER A 134 -5.67 10.76 7.96
CA SER A 134 -5.69 9.56 8.82
C SER A 134 -5.16 8.32 8.10
N GLU A 135 -4.78 7.29 8.88
CA GLU A 135 -4.20 6.04 8.36
C GLU A 135 -5.06 5.36 7.29
N GLY A 136 -6.35 5.17 7.56
CA GLY A 136 -7.27 4.54 6.60
C GLY A 136 -7.45 5.37 5.32
N GLN A 137 -7.44 6.70 5.42
CA GLN A 137 -7.54 7.56 4.25
C GLN A 137 -6.23 7.59 3.45
N SER A 138 -5.07 7.55 4.10
CA SER A 138 -3.76 7.42 3.45
C SER A 138 -3.65 6.10 2.68
N ASP A 139 -4.11 4.98 3.27
CA ASP A 139 -4.21 3.70 2.58
C ASP A 139 -5.10 3.79 1.33
N TYR A 140 -6.30 4.33 1.46
CA TYR A 140 -7.22 4.46 0.33
C TYR A 140 -6.61 5.32 -0.78
N TYR A 141 -6.06 6.49 -0.42
CA TYR A 141 -5.40 7.40 -1.36
C TYR A 141 -4.21 6.74 -2.07
N SER A 142 -3.40 5.97 -1.33
CA SER A 142 -2.20 5.33 -1.86
C SER A 142 -2.49 4.46 -3.08
N THR A 143 -3.62 3.75 -3.08
CA THR A 143 -4.02 2.80 -4.13
C THR A 143 -4.96 3.42 -5.15
N ALA A 144 -5.89 4.28 -4.72
CA ALA A 144 -6.86 4.92 -5.60
C ALA A 144 -6.21 5.99 -6.49
N VAL A 145 -5.13 6.63 -6.02
CA VAL A 145 -4.49 7.78 -6.67
C VAL A 145 -3.01 7.52 -6.96
N CYS A 146 -2.20 7.48 -5.91
CA CYS A 146 -0.76 7.65 -6.04
C CYS A 146 -0.09 6.48 -6.78
N PHE A 147 -0.38 5.24 -6.39
CA PHE A 147 0.29 4.06 -6.94
C PHE A 147 0.07 3.96 -8.45
N ARG A 148 -1.14 4.27 -8.92
CA ARG A 148 -1.48 4.31 -10.35
C ARG A 148 -0.62 5.32 -11.12
N LYS A 149 -0.26 6.44 -10.50
CA LYS A 149 0.64 7.46 -11.09
C LYS A 149 2.11 7.06 -11.00
N MET A 150 2.49 6.38 -9.93
CA MET A 150 3.84 5.85 -9.74
C MET A 150 4.22 4.87 -10.84
N VAL A 151 3.35 3.89 -11.11
CA VAL A 151 3.61 2.83 -12.09
C VAL A 151 3.04 3.12 -13.49
N ALA A 152 2.57 4.35 -13.73
CA ALA A 152 1.92 4.71 -14.99
C ALA A 152 2.85 4.45 -16.20
N GLY A 153 2.33 3.74 -17.20
CA GLY A 153 3.06 3.41 -18.43
C GLY A 153 3.88 2.12 -18.37
N GLU A 154 3.91 1.43 -17.23
CA GLU A 154 4.55 0.12 -17.10
C GLU A 154 3.66 -1.02 -17.63
N ASP A 155 4.26 -2.14 -18.01
CA ASP A 155 3.52 -3.36 -18.35
C ASP A 155 3.11 -4.11 -17.08
N HIS A 156 1.86 -3.89 -16.66
CA HIS A 156 1.30 -4.50 -15.45
C HIS A 156 1.11 -6.01 -15.57
N ARG A 157 0.89 -6.54 -16.77
CA ARG A 157 0.78 -7.98 -16.99
C ARG A 157 2.13 -8.64 -16.81
N ALA A 158 3.20 -8.04 -17.34
CA ALA A 158 4.56 -8.51 -17.13
C ALA A 158 4.97 -8.43 -15.65
N ALA A 159 4.61 -7.35 -14.94
CA ALA A 159 4.86 -7.19 -13.50
C ALA A 159 4.17 -8.25 -12.62
N LEU A 160 3.09 -8.85 -13.12
CA LEU A 160 2.35 -9.92 -12.46
C LEU A 160 2.82 -11.34 -12.84
N ASN A 161 3.73 -11.47 -13.81
CA ASN A 161 4.15 -12.78 -14.29
C ASN A 161 4.80 -13.62 -13.18
N GLY A 162 4.36 -14.88 -13.04
CA GLY A 162 4.84 -15.80 -12.00
C GLY A 162 4.35 -15.50 -10.58
N LYS A 163 3.51 -14.47 -10.37
CA LYS A 163 2.90 -14.18 -9.07
C LYS A 163 1.58 -14.94 -8.92
N GLU A 164 1.33 -15.47 -7.73
CA GLU A 164 0.03 -16.01 -7.39
C GLU A 164 -0.94 -14.85 -7.09
N ILE A 165 -2.06 -14.81 -7.82
CA ILE A 165 -3.10 -13.79 -7.65
C ILE A 165 -4.34 -14.49 -7.11
N PRO A 166 -4.87 -14.09 -5.94
CA PRO A 166 -6.10 -14.66 -5.41
C PRO A 166 -7.26 -14.50 -6.38
N GLN A 167 -8.04 -15.57 -6.61
CA GLN A 167 -9.13 -15.58 -7.58
C GLN A 167 -10.13 -14.44 -7.37
N ARG A 168 -10.41 -14.08 -6.11
CA ARG A 168 -11.28 -12.96 -5.77
C ARG A 168 -10.75 -11.62 -6.28
N VAL A 169 -9.44 -11.41 -6.22
CA VAL A 169 -8.79 -10.20 -6.74
C VAL A 169 -8.96 -10.14 -8.26
N THR A 170 -8.60 -11.21 -8.96
CA THR A 170 -8.77 -11.30 -10.42
C THR A 170 -10.23 -11.07 -10.83
N ASN A 171 -11.19 -11.76 -10.20
CA ASN A 171 -12.60 -11.65 -10.54
C ASN A 171 -13.14 -10.23 -10.36
N LEU A 172 -12.83 -9.57 -9.24
CA LEU A 172 -13.33 -8.22 -8.97
C LEU A 172 -12.64 -7.19 -9.87
N CYS A 173 -11.33 -7.28 -10.06
CA CYS A 173 -10.61 -6.39 -10.97
C CYS A 173 -11.13 -6.54 -12.42
N ASP A 174 -11.29 -7.77 -12.92
CA ASP A 174 -11.84 -8.02 -14.25
C ASP A 174 -13.30 -7.54 -14.37
N SER A 175 -14.10 -7.70 -13.31
CA SER A 175 -15.49 -7.22 -13.31
C SER A 175 -15.61 -5.70 -13.33
N VAL A 176 -14.70 -4.97 -12.69
CA VAL A 176 -14.75 -3.51 -12.58
C VAL A 176 -14.07 -2.82 -13.77
N TRP A 177 -12.91 -3.35 -14.19
CA TRP A 177 -12.02 -2.76 -15.18
C TRP A 177 -12.06 -3.43 -16.56
N GLY A 178 -12.84 -4.50 -16.70
CA GLY A 178 -12.92 -5.31 -17.92
C GLY A 178 -11.93 -6.48 -17.91
N LEU A 179 -12.34 -7.57 -18.54
CA LEU A 179 -11.58 -8.82 -18.55
C LEU A 179 -10.20 -8.63 -19.21
N ARG A 180 -9.13 -8.88 -18.43
CA ARG A 180 -7.73 -8.89 -18.93
C ARG A 180 -7.30 -7.58 -19.61
N THR A 181 -7.86 -6.45 -19.20
CA THR A 181 -7.41 -5.13 -19.63
C THR A 181 -6.15 -4.72 -18.87
N SER A 182 -5.44 -3.70 -19.36
CA SER A 182 -4.28 -3.13 -18.64
C SER A 182 -4.70 -2.63 -17.25
N GLU A 183 -5.87 -2.02 -17.16
CA GLU A 183 -6.48 -1.50 -15.94
C GLU A 183 -6.86 -2.60 -14.96
N SER A 184 -7.35 -3.76 -15.44
CA SER A 184 -7.56 -4.94 -14.59
C SER A 184 -6.22 -5.46 -14.04
N TYR A 185 -5.18 -5.55 -14.87
CA TYR A 185 -3.85 -5.93 -14.38
C TYR A 185 -3.26 -4.90 -13.40
N LEU A 186 -3.49 -3.61 -13.62
CA LEU A 186 -3.11 -2.57 -12.65
C LEU A 186 -3.82 -2.80 -11.31
N CYS A 187 -5.14 -3.01 -11.32
CA CYS A 187 -5.92 -3.30 -10.12
C CYS A 187 -5.38 -4.53 -9.37
N GLN A 188 -5.07 -5.61 -10.10
CA GLN A 188 -4.49 -6.84 -9.51
C GLN A 188 -3.11 -6.57 -8.90
N ARG A 189 -2.23 -5.82 -9.60
CA ARG A 189 -0.92 -5.43 -9.09
C ARG A 189 -1.02 -4.55 -7.85
N THR A 190 -1.91 -3.57 -7.86
CA THR A 190 -2.14 -2.68 -6.72
C THR A 190 -2.66 -3.46 -5.50
N ALA A 191 -3.55 -4.44 -5.70
CA ALA A 191 -4.00 -5.31 -4.62
C ALA A 191 -2.83 -6.11 -4.02
N LEU A 192 -2.00 -6.76 -4.85
CA LEU A 192 -0.82 -7.49 -4.36
C LEU A 192 0.21 -6.58 -3.69
N ALA A 193 0.41 -5.37 -4.19
CA ALA A 193 1.24 -4.36 -3.54
C ALA A 193 0.72 -4.04 -2.13
N GLY A 194 -0.61 -3.89 -1.98
CA GLY A 194 -1.27 -3.68 -0.69
C GLY A 194 -1.06 -4.83 0.29
N PHE A 195 -1.17 -6.07 -0.18
CA PHE A 195 -0.85 -7.24 0.64
C PHE A 195 0.63 -7.24 1.07
N SER A 196 1.55 -7.04 0.11
CA SER A 196 2.99 -7.00 0.37
C SER A 196 3.38 -5.90 1.35
N PHE A 197 2.77 -4.72 1.25
CA PHE A 197 2.97 -3.59 2.16
C PHE A 197 2.57 -3.93 3.60
N LEU A 198 1.45 -4.63 3.80
CA LEU A 198 0.98 -5.00 5.13
C LEU A 198 1.74 -6.16 5.78
N THR A 199 2.51 -6.93 4.99
CA THR A 199 3.26 -8.12 5.46
C THR A 199 4.79 -7.99 5.33
N MET A 200 5.31 -6.82 4.91
CA MET A 200 6.75 -6.61 4.67
C MET A 200 7.63 -6.69 5.91
N VAL A 201 7.05 -6.50 7.10
CA VAL A 201 7.80 -6.63 8.38
C VAL A 201 7.66 -8.04 8.94
N MET A 202 6.46 -8.59 8.92
CA MET A 202 6.14 -9.93 9.41
C MET A 202 4.81 -10.40 8.81
N ASP A 203 4.61 -11.72 8.79
CA ASP A 203 3.40 -12.30 8.23
C ASP A 203 2.20 -12.12 9.17
N PHE A 204 1.02 -11.86 8.59
CA PHE A 204 -0.23 -11.74 9.31
C PHE A 204 -1.35 -12.52 8.61
N PRO A 205 -2.32 -13.07 9.35
CA PRO A 205 -3.41 -13.85 8.79
C PRO A 205 -4.49 -12.93 8.19
N ILE A 206 -4.13 -12.16 7.17
CA ILE A 206 -5.06 -11.35 6.36
C ILE A 206 -5.31 -12.04 5.02
N SER A 207 -6.49 -11.85 4.45
CA SER A 207 -6.84 -12.43 3.16
C SER A 207 -7.88 -11.60 2.43
N PHE A 208 -7.75 -11.49 1.11
CA PHE A 208 -8.80 -10.91 0.28
C PHE A 208 -10.12 -11.69 0.37
N ASN A 209 -10.06 -13.00 0.70
CA ASN A 209 -11.25 -13.85 0.80
C ASN A 209 -12.04 -13.66 2.11
N THR A 210 -11.47 -12.99 3.11
CA THR A 210 -12.07 -12.77 4.43
C THR A 210 -12.14 -11.28 4.79
N PRO A 211 -12.96 -10.47 4.09
CA PRO A 211 -13.09 -9.05 4.42
C PRO A 211 -13.57 -8.85 5.86
N ASP A 212 -13.08 -7.78 6.47
CA ASP A 212 -13.52 -7.30 7.76
C ASP A 212 -14.97 -6.81 7.67
N LYS A 213 -15.85 -7.44 8.46
CA LYS A 213 -17.29 -7.13 8.51
C LYS A 213 -17.65 -6.19 9.65
N THR A 214 -16.67 -5.75 10.44
CA THR A 214 -16.92 -4.78 11.49
C THR A 214 -17.44 -3.47 10.89
N VAL A 215 -18.30 -2.80 11.64
CA VAL A 215 -18.81 -1.48 11.31
C VAL A 215 -18.41 -0.58 12.46
N SER A 216 -17.58 0.40 12.17
CA SER A 216 -17.10 1.33 13.18
C SER A 216 -18.16 2.39 13.47
N ASP A 217 -18.41 2.63 14.76
CA ASP A 217 -19.37 3.65 15.21
C ASP A 217 -18.90 5.08 14.90
N THR A 218 -17.61 5.26 14.67
CA THR A 218 -16.96 6.53 14.29
C THR A 218 -15.83 6.29 13.31
N THR A 219 -15.49 7.28 12.51
CA THR A 219 -14.28 7.20 11.67
C THR A 219 -13.03 7.09 12.54
N ILE A 220 -12.24 6.04 12.33
CA ILE A 220 -10.96 5.81 13.02
C ILE A 220 -9.94 6.81 12.47
N ALA A 221 -9.58 7.79 13.30
CA ALA A 221 -8.70 8.89 12.92
C ALA A 221 -7.51 9.08 13.88
N ASP A 222 -7.51 8.43 15.02
CA ASP A 222 -6.49 8.52 16.07
C ASP A 222 -5.49 7.35 16.05
N SER A 223 -5.77 6.31 15.26
CA SER A 223 -5.04 5.04 15.27
C SER A 223 -5.12 4.32 13.92
N TYR A 224 -4.43 3.19 13.83
CA TYR A 224 -4.50 2.30 12.67
C TYR A 224 -5.77 1.43 12.73
N PRO A 225 -6.52 1.29 11.62
CA PRO A 225 -7.50 0.22 11.48
C PRO A 225 -6.88 -1.17 11.65
N SER A 226 -7.71 -2.20 11.85
CA SER A 226 -7.25 -3.59 11.83
C SER A 226 -6.49 -3.89 10.54
N ARG A 227 -5.47 -4.75 10.55
CA ARG A 227 -4.71 -5.06 9.33
C ARG A 227 -5.59 -5.63 8.21
N GLN A 228 -6.62 -6.41 8.53
CA GLN A 228 -7.59 -6.88 7.54
C GLN A 228 -8.39 -5.70 6.96
N CYS A 229 -8.88 -4.80 7.80
CA CYS A 229 -9.57 -3.60 7.37
C CYS A 229 -8.69 -2.68 6.48
N ARG A 230 -7.39 -2.58 6.78
CA ARG A 230 -6.41 -1.89 5.92
C ARG A 230 -6.27 -2.58 4.57
N LEU A 231 -6.19 -3.92 4.52
CA LEU A 231 -6.15 -4.68 3.25
C LEU A 231 -7.40 -4.42 2.42
N ASP A 232 -8.58 -4.45 3.05
CA ASP A 232 -9.85 -4.17 2.39
C ASP A 232 -9.89 -2.73 1.86
N THR A 233 -9.30 -1.78 2.59
CA THR A 233 -9.23 -0.36 2.20
C THR A 233 -8.32 -0.13 1.00
N LEU A 234 -7.14 -0.75 1.00
CA LEU A 234 -6.19 -0.73 -0.11
C LEU A 234 -6.82 -1.36 -1.36
N PHE A 235 -7.56 -2.45 -1.20
CA PHE A 235 -8.21 -3.11 -2.33
C PHE A 235 -9.40 -2.31 -2.86
N ALA A 236 -10.21 -1.70 -1.99
CA ALA A 236 -11.28 -0.79 -2.39
C ALA A 236 -10.75 0.39 -3.22
N GLY A 237 -9.62 0.97 -2.80
CA GLY A 237 -8.97 2.03 -3.57
C GLY A 237 -8.52 1.57 -4.96
N ALA A 238 -7.98 0.35 -5.09
CA ALA A 238 -7.61 -0.23 -6.40
C ALA A 238 -8.81 -0.47 -7.33
N LEU A 239 -10.02 -0.60 -6.79
CA LEU A 239 -11.27 -0.77 -7.52
C LEU A 239 -11.93 0.58 -7.89
N CYS A 240 -11.38 1.71 -7.44
CA CYS A 240 -11.94 3.04 -7.71
C CYS A 240 -11.75 3.48 -9.17
N LYS A 241 -12.87 3.61 -9.89
CA LYS A 241 -12.88 4.01 -11.31
C LYS A 241 -12.79 5.51 -11.55
N ASP A 242 -13.11 6.31 -10.54
CA ASP A 242 -13.12 7.75 -10.67
C ASP A 242 -11.70 8.29 -10.88
N VAL A 243 -11.61 9.39 -11.62
CA VAL A 243 -10.36 10.10 -11.84
C VAL A 243 -10.13 11.05 -10.67
N LEU A 244 -9.24 10.64 -9.78
CA LEU A 244 -8.91 11.37 -8.57
C LEU A 244 -7.66 12.24 -8.77
N PRO A 245 -7.66 13.51 -8.32
CA PRO A 245 -6.47 14.37 -8.40
C PRO A 245 -5.36 13.90 -7.44
N LEU A 246 -4.11 14.19 -7.79
CA LEU A 246 -2.95 13.97 -6.89
C LEU A 246 -2.95 14.91 -5.68
N ASP A 247 -3.66 16.03 -5.77
CA ASP A 247 -3.76 17.00 -4.70
C ASP A 247 -5.21 17.13 -4.24
N TYR A 248 -5.53 16.63 -3.05
CA TYR A 248 -6.80 16.95 -2.42
C TYR A 248 -6.61 18.20 -1.58
N GLU A 249 -7.53 19.16 -1.65
CA GLU A 249 -7.51 20.22 -0.66
C GLU A 249 -7.71 19.61 0.74
N ARG A 250 -7.07 20.17 1.75
CA ARG A 250 -7.10 19.58 3.10
C ARG A 250 -8.49 19.54 3.71
N LYS A 251 -9.38 20.42 3.24
CA LYS A 251 -10.79 20.47 3.63
C LYS A 251 -11.65 19.50 2.82
N ASP A 252 -11.16 19.02 1.68
CA ASP A 252 -11.91 18.12 0.82
C ASP A 252 -12.03 16.76 1.46
N MET A 253 -13.29 16.32 1.57
CA MET A 253 -13.62 14.92 1.68
C MET A 253 -14.25 14.54 0.35
N GLN A 254 -13.55 13.74 -0.44
CA GLN A 254 -14.05 13.25 -1.74
C GLN A 254 -15.13 12.17 -1.50
N LEU A 255 -16.25 12.58 -0.91
CA LEU A 255 -17.38 11.72 -0.51
C LEU A 255 -18.21 11.25 -1.69
N ASN A 256 -18.19 11.99 -2.80
CA ASN A 256 -18.96 11.65 -3.99
C ASN A 256 -18.20 10.72 -4.94
N LEU A 257 -16.88 10.56 -4.76
CA LEU A 257 -16.03 9.79 -5.64
C LEU A 257 -15.75 8.42 -5.02
N CYS A 258 -16.07 7.37 -5.76
CA CYS A 258 -15.98 5.97 -5.34
C CYS A 258 -16.69 5.75 -3.99
N ALA A 259 -17.85 6.37 -3.83
CA ALA A 259 -18.60 6.42 -2.58
C ALA A 259 -19.32 5.12 -2.24
N GLU A 260 -19.61 4.30 -3.26
CA GLU A 260 -20.50 3.15 -3.15
C GLU A 260 -19.87 1.85 -3.67
N GLY A 261 -20.47 0.73 -3.29
CA GLY A 261 -20.10 -0.59 -3.77
C GLY A 261 -18.71 -1.04 -3.34
N VAL A 262 -18.04 -1.80 -4.21
CA VAL A 262 -16.76 -2.45 -3.90
C VAL A 262 -15.57 -1.50 -3.84
N SER A 263 -15.73 -0.27 -4.32
CA SER A 263 -14.73 0.80 -4.22
C SER A 263 -14.92 1.72 -3.03
N ALA A 264 -16.02 1.57 -2.27
CA ALA A 264 -16.28 2.40 -1.10
C ALA A 264 -15.22 2.19 -0.01
N ARG A 265 -14.89 3.25 0.71
CA ARG A 265 -14.08 3.17 1.93
C ARG A 265 -14.76 2.22 2.92
N PRO A 266 -14.08 1.17 3.41
CA PRO A 266 -14.71 0.16 4.25
C PRO A 266 -15.30 0.69 5.57
N ALA A 267 -16.48 0.19 5.93
CA ALA A 267 -17.17 0.54 7.17
C ALA A 267 -16.42 0.13 8.44
N CYS A 268 -15.46 -0.79 8.35
CA CYS A 268 -14.61 -1.22 9.47
C CYS A 268 -13.70 -0.11 10.01
N TRP A 269 -13.55 1.01 9.28
CA TRP A 269 -12.85 2.20 9.79
C TRP A 269 -13.50 3.52 9.42
N PHE A 270 -14.24 3.59 8.31
CA PHE A 270 -14.82 4.83 7.80
C PHE A 270 -16.31 4.88 8.07
N LYS A 271 -16.74 5.91 8.80
CA LYS A 271 -18.16 6.24 8.92
C LYS A 271 -18.47 7.40 7.99
N THR A 272 -19.34 7.15 7.02
CA THR A 272 -19.87 8.20 6.15
C THR A 272 -20.52 9.29 7.02
N PRO A 273 -20.17 10.57 6.82
CA PRO A 273 -20.72 11.69 7.60
C PRO A 273 -22.24 11.84 7.51
#